data_AF-A0ABD6F350-F1
#
_entry.id   AF-A0ABD6F350-F1
#
_cell.length_a   1.000
_cell.length_b   1.000
_cell.length_c   1.000
_cell.angle_alpha   90.00
_cell.angle_beta   90.00
_cell.angle_gamma   90.00
#
_symmetry.space_group_name_H-M   'P 1'
#
loop_
_entity.id
_entity.type
_entity.pdbx_description
1 polymer ?
#
loop_
_entity_poly.entity_id
_entity_poly.type
_entity_poly.pdbx_seq_one_letter_code
_entity_poly.pdbx_strand_id
1 'polypeptide(L)'
;MSFQDFAINFDKIEICNLGPAEMDKIATDSSGLTAEDSWATYVYESSWEKGHTAGGCRNYADTFVKNPQLMITLDNPESKIINSKSTVIIALMQKYRREMRSIGLGFLPIGFAVYKTEDRTERLDRLFVRTHRIHCDSGPFINMREVCQLSSHSC
;
A
#
# COMPACT_ATOMS: atom_id res chain seq x y z
N MET A 1 29.94 1.81 14.13
CA MET A 1 28.95 1.07 14.93
C MET A 1 28.77 -0.30 14.29
N SER A 2 28.75 -1.37 15.08
CA SER A 2 28.41 -2.71 14.57
C SER A 2 26.89 -2.87 14.50
N PHE A 3 26.40 -3.81 13.68
CA PHE A 3 24.96 -4.11 13.65
C PHE A 3 24.42 -4.54 15.03
N GLN A 4 25.25 -5.25 15.81
CA GLN A 4 24.93 -5.65 17.18
C GLN A 4 24.65 -4.44 18.08
N ASP A 5 25.53 -3.44 18.03
CA ASP A 5 25.41 -2.20 18.81
C ASP A 5 24.19 -1.38 18.35
N PHE A 6 23.94 -1.35 17.04
CA PHE A 6 22.74 -0.73 16.49
C PHE A 6 21.46 -1.40 17.01
N ALA A 7 21.38 -2.74 16.95
CA ALA A 7 20.21 -3.50 17.37
C ALA A 7 19.92 -3.41 18.88
N ILE A 8 20.92 -3.11 19.71
CA ILE A 8 20.76 -2.92 21.16
C ILE A 8 20.25 -1.51 21.48
N ASN A 9 20.67 -0.50 20.70
CA ASN A 9 20.45 0.90 21.06
C ASN A 9 19.33 1.59 20.28
N PHE A 10 18.81 0.98 19.21
CA PHE A 10 17.78 1.58 18.36
C PHE A 10 16.60 0.64 18.14
N ASP A 11 15.39 1.13 18.47
CA ASP A 11 14.14 0.38 18.32
C ASP A 11 13.46 0.60 16.96
N LYS A 12 13.79 1.70 16.26
CA LYS A 12 13.10 2.11 15.03
C LYS A 12 14.06 2.71 14.00
N ILE A 13 13.96 2.22 12.77
CA ILE A 13 14.54 2.85 11.58
C ILE A 13 13.40 3.31 10.68
N GLU A 14 13.48 4.55 10.21
CA GLU A 14 12.64 5.04 9.12
C GLU A 14 13.56 5.37 7.94
N ILE A 15 13.38 4.67 6.82
CA ILE A 15 14.12 4.93 5.58
C ILE A 15 13.17 5.67 4.64
N CYS A 16 13.54 6.90 4.28
CA CYS A 16 12.80 7.70 3.31
C CYS A 16 13.51 7.63 1.96
N ASN A 17 13.03 6.78 1.07
CA ASN A 17 13.51 6.76 -0.30
C ASN A 17 12.95 7.96 -1.08
N LEU A 18 13.74 8.45 -2.03
CA LEU A 18 13.20 9.29 -3.10
C LEU A 18 12.22 8.43 -3.91
N GLY A 19 11.22 9.04 -4.57
CA GLY A 19 10.22 8.27 -5.32
C GLY A 19 10.88 7.30 -6.31
N PRO A 20 10.19 6.24 -6.76
CA PRO A 20 10.86 5.16 -7.50
C PRO A 20 11.56 5.66 -8.77
N ALA A 21 10.97 6.63 -9.48
CA ALA A 21 11.59 7.30 -10.63
C ALA A 21 12.92 8.00 -10.33
N GLU A 22 13.09 8.52 -9.11
CA GLU A 22 14.33 9.20 -8.69
C GLU A 22 15.38 8.19 -8.23
N MET A 23 14.93 7.08 -7.64
CA MET A 23 15.80 5.95 -7.31
C MET A 23 16.33 5.27 -8.57
N ASP A 24 15.51 5.12 -9.61
CA ASP A 24 15.92 4.51 -10.88
C ASP A 24 17.01 5.34 -11.58
N LYS A 25 16.92 6.68 -11.53
CA LYS A 25 17.97 7.58 -12.04
C LYS A 25 19.30 7.37 -11.32
N ILE A 26 19.26 7.34 -9.99
CA ILE A 26 20.46 7.15 -9.14
C ILE A 26 21.05 5.75 -9.36
N ALA A 27 20.20 4.73 -9.48
CA ALA A 27 20.59 3.33 -9.72
C ALA A 27 21.29 3.14 -11.06
N THR A 28 20.79 3.79 -12.11
CA THR A 28 21.39 3.75 -13.45
C THR A 28 22.79 4.38 -13.44
N ASP A 29 22.96 5.51 -12.74
CA ASP A 29 24.23 6.24 -12.66
C ASP A 29 25.27 5.54 -11.77
N SER A 30 24.84 4.82 -10.73
CA SER A 30 25.74 4.33 -9.66
C SER A 30 26.00 2.82 -9.69
N SER A 31 25.08 2.01 -10.22
CA SER A 31 25.06 0.56 -10.03
C SER A 31 24.88 -0.27 -11.30
N GLY A 32 24.71 0.37 -12.46
CA GLY A 32 24.58 -0.33 -13.75
C GLY A 32 23.28 -1.14 -13.91
N LEU A 33 22.27 -0.87 -13.07
CA LEU A 33 20.92 -1.42 -13.21
C LEU A 33 20.30 -0.91 -14.53
N THR A 34 19.63 -1.79 -15.27
CA THR A 34 19.01 -1.45 -16.55
C THR A 34 17.60 -0.90 -16.33
N ALA A 35 17.03 -0.23 -17.35
CA ALA A 35 15.65 0.28 -17.29
C ALA A 35 14.60 -0.84 -17.06
N GLU A 36 14.97 -2.10 -17.28
CA GLU A 36 14.12 -3.28 -17.03
C GLU A 36 13.96 -3.60 -15.53
N ASP A 37 14.83 -3.06 -14.67
CA ASP A 37 14.76 -3.19 -13.21
C ASP A 37 14.00 -2.03 -12.52
N SER A 38 13.35 -1.16 -13.31
CA SER A 38 12.66 0.04 -12.83
C SER A 38 11.27 -0.24 -12.25
N TRP A 39 10.86 0.53 -11.25
CA TRP A 39 9.55 0.38 -10.61
C TRP A 39 8.47 1.20 -11.30
N ALA A 40 7.41 0.56 -11.78
CA ALA A 40 6.21 1.25 -12.23
C ALA A 40 5.47 1.91 -11.05
N THR A 41 5.25 3.23 -11.12
CA THR A 41 4.61 4.01 -10.05
C THR A 41 3.25 4.54 -10.51
N TYR A 42 2.21 4.29 -9.71
CA TYR A 42 0.86 4.83 -9.92
C TYR A 42 0.38 5.54 -8.66
N VAL A 43 -0.20 6.73 -8.83
CA VAL A 43 -0.77 7.52 -7.74
C VAL A 43 -2.25 7.72 -7.99
N TYR A 44 -3.06 7.40 -7.00
CA TYR A 44 -4.50 7.64 -7.04
C TYR A 44 -4.92 8.51 -5.85
N GLU A 45 -5.79 9.46 -6.11
CA GLU A 45 -6.29 10.40 -5.10
C GLU A 45 -7.80 10.24 -4.93
N SER A 46 -8.23 10.13 -3.68
CA SER A 46 -9.64 10.06 -3.32
C SER A 46 -9.91 10.60 -1.92
N SER A 47 -11.18 10.76 -1.59
CA SER A 47 -11.68 11.25 -0.31
C SER A 47 -12.56 10.21 0.39
N TRP A 48 -12.52 10.21 1.72
CA TRP A 48 -13.52 9.54 2.55
C TRP A 48 -14.53 10.55 3.06
N GLU A 49 -15.73 10.51 2.49
CA GLU A 49 -16.82 11.43 2.79
C GLU A 49 -17.88 10.73 3.62
N LYS A 50 -18.28 11.39 4.72
CA LYS A 50 -19.30 10.88 5.63
C LYS A 50 -20.60 10.62 4.87
N GLY A 51 -21.18 9.43 5.06
CA GLY A 51 -22.43 9.02 4.41
C GLY A 51 -22.26 8.44 2.99
N HIS A 52 -21.12 8.70 2.33
CA HIS A 52 -20.84 8.23 0.98
C HIS A 52 -19.74 7.18 0.99
N THR A 53 -18.47 7.60 0.98
CA THR A 53 -17.31 6.73 0.82
C THR A 53 -16.62 6.34 2.13
N ALA A 54 -16.95 6.99 3.26
CA ALA A 54 -16.40 6.66 4.57
C ALA A 54 -16.98 5.35 5.14
N GLY A 55 -16.50 4.22 4.63
CA GLY A 55 -17.01 2.88 4.93
C GLY A 55 -16.47 2.23 6.20
N GLY A 56 -15.40 2.77 6.78
CA GLY A 56 -14.71 2.19 7.93
C GLY A 56 -13.79 1.02 7.55
N CYS A 57 -13.31 0.26 8.54
CA CYS A 57 -12.48 -0.94 8.32
C CYS A 57 -13.34 -2.21 8.14
N ARG A 58 -12.68 -3.35 7.89
CA ARG A 58 -13.33 -4.64 7.59
C ARG A 58 -14.33 -5.13 8.66
N ASN A 59 -14.19 -4.65 9.89
CA ASN A 59 -15.13 -4.92 10.99
C ASN A 59 -16.55 -4.40 10.67
N TYR A 60 -16.67 -3.39 9.80
CA TYR A 60 -17.92 -2.82 9.33
C TYR A 60 -18.25 -3.31 7.91
N ALA A 61 -18.42 -4.63 7.73
CA ALA A 61 -18.53 -5.25 6.42
C ALA A 61 -19.62 -4.64 5.51
N ASP A 62 -20.74 -4.18 6.07
CA ASP A 62 -21.84 -3.58 5.32
C ASP A 62 -21.49 -2.22 4.69
N THR A 63 -20.60 -1.46 5.33
CA THR A 63 -20.17 -0.15 4.85
C THR A 63 -18.78 -0.18 4.22
N PHE A 64 -17.96 -1.19 4.54
CA PHE A 64 -16.58 -1.32 4.07
C PHE A 64 -16.46 -1.25 2.53
N VAL A 65 -17.42 -1.84 1.82
CA VAL A 65 -17.43 -1.86 0.35
C VAL A 65 -17.65 -0.49 -0.28
N LYS A 66 -18.16 0.48 0.49
CA LYS A 66 -18.36 1.86 0.04
C LYS A 66 -17.04 2.63 -0.08
N ASN A 67 -15.99 2.19 0.61
CA ASN A 67 -14.67 2.79 0.49
C ASN A 67 -14.21 2.78 -0.98
N PRO A 68 -13.35 3.73 -1.40
CA PRO A 68 -12.71 3.68 -2.70
C PRO A 68 -12.02 2.33 -2.91
N GLN A 69 -12.24 1.72 -4.07
CA GLN A 69 -11.65 0.43 -4.44
C GLN A 69 -10.69 0.67 -5.60
N LEU A 70 -9.48 0.12 -5.49
CA LEU A 70 -8.46 0.19 -6.52
C LEU A 70 -8.15 -1.22 -6.99
N MET A 71 -8.18 -1.39 -8.31
CA MET A 71 -7.78 -2.61 -8.95
C MET A 71 -6.33 -2.48 -9.40
N ILE A 72 -5.52 -3.47 -9.04
CA ILE A 72 -4.13 -3.57 -9.45
C ILE A 72 -4.00 -4.85 -10.26
N THR A 73 -3.59 -4.72 -11.51
CA THR A 73 -3.26 -5.86 -12.37
C THR A 73 -1.75 -6.04 -12.34
N LEU A 74 -1.30 -7.20 -11.89
CA LEU A 74 0.10 -7.60 -11.96
C LEU A 74 0.26 -8.47 -13.20
N ASP A 75 0.64 -7.85 -14.32
CA ASP A 75 1.04 -8.59 -15.50
C ASP A 75 2.40 -9.23 -15.24
N ASN A 76 2.55 -10.51 -15.58
CA ASN A 76 3.79 -11.26 -15.41
C ASN A 76 4.48 -11.32 -16.78
N PRO A 77 5.44 -10.42 -17.10
CA PRO A 77 5.88 -10.24 -18.48
C PRO A 77 6.77 -11.38 -19.00
N GLU A 78 7.26 -12.29 -18.14
CA GLU A 78 8.23 -13.31 -18.55
C GLU A 78 7.91 -14.71 -18.01
N SER A 79 7.09 -15.42 -18.77
CA SER A 79 6.71 -16.83 -18.60
C SER A 79 7.84 -17.83 -18.92
N LYS A 80 9.08 -17.58 -18.49
CA LYS A 80 10.20 -18.55 -18.64
C LYS A 80 10.76 -19.09 -17.34
N ILE A 81 10.43 -18.51 -16.19
CA ILE A 81 10.84 -19.02 -14.88
C ILE A 81 9.60 -19.47 -14.11
N ILE A 82 9.45 -20.78 -13.93
CA ILE A 82 8.46 -21.39 -13.05
C ILE A 82 8.69 -20.77 -11.65
N ASN A 83 7.70 -20.02 -11.14
CA ASN A 83 7.68 -19.26 -9.87
C ASN A 83 8.15 -17.78 -9.90
N SER A 84 8.08 -17.07 -11.03
CA SER A 84 8.19 -15.59 -11.03
C SER A 84 7.11 -14.96 -10.12
N LYS A 85 7.52 -14.32 -9.02
CA LYS A 85 6.64 -13.58 -8.11
C LYS A 85 6.67 -12.09 -8.46
N SER A 86 5.51 -11.51 -8.71
CA SER A 86 5.38 -10.05 -8.84
C SER A 86 5.40 -9.42 -7.44
N THR A 87 6.16 -8.33 -7.31
CA THR A 87 6.23 -7.57 -6.05
C THR A 87 5.55 -6.23 -6.23
N VAL A 88 4.71 -5.85 -5.27
CA VAL A 88 4.04 -4.55 -5.26
C VAL A 88 4.24 -3.87 -3.90
N ILE A 89 4.45 -2.56 -3.95
CA ILE A 89 4.47 -1.69 -2.76
C ILE A 89 3.20 -0.86 -2.79
N ILE A 90 2.40 -0.95 -1.72
CA ILE A 90 1.17 -0.17 -1.59
C ILE A 90 1.35 0.81 -0.44
N ALA A 91 1.19 2.10 -0.75
CA ALA A 91 1.27 3.20 0.21
C ALA A 91 -0.05 3.97 0.25
N LEU A 92 -0.57 4.18 1.46
CA LEU A 92 -1.79 4.94 1.71
C LEU A 92 -1.47 6.16 2.59
N MET A 93 -1.66 7.37 2.05
CA MET A 93 -1.38 8.63 2.75
C MET A 93 -2.64 9.46 2.99
N GLN A 94 -2.81 10.00 4.20
CA GLN A 94 -3.83 11.02 4.50
C GLN A 94 -3.29 12.44 4.28
N LYS A 95 -4.02 13.25 3.48
CA LYS A 95 -3.66 14.63 3.14
C LYS A 95 -4.35 15.66 4.05
N TYR A 96 -3.81 16.87 4.14
CA TYR A 96 -4.37 18.05 4.84
C TYR A 96 -4.62 17.92 6.36
N ARG A 97 -4.30 16.77 6.98
CA ARG A 97 -4.52 16.57 8.43
C ARG A 97 -3.58 17.39 9.33
N ARG A 98 -2.47 17.92 8.79
CA ARG A 98 -1.59 18.83 9.53
C ARG A 98 -2.25 20.18 9.83
N GLU A 99 -3.01 20.70 8.87
CA GLU A 99 -3.74 21.97 9.01
C GLU A 99 -4.86 21.84 10.05
N MET A 100 -5.50 20.68 10.09
CA MET A 100 -6.56 20.34 11.05
C MET A 100 -6.07 20.23 12.51
N ARG A 101 -4.75 20.23 12.76
CA ARG A 101 -4.21 20.27 14.12
C ARG A 101 -4.57 21.55 14.87
N SER A 102 -4.70 22.67 14.15
CA SER A 102 -5.12 23.96 14.71
C SER A 102 -6.50 23.91 15.39
N ILE A 103 -7.38 23.04 14.89
CA ILE A 103 -8.71 22.78 15.45
C ILE A 103 -8.75 21.50 16.32
N GLY A 104 -7.58 21.01 16.75
CA GLY A 104 -7.46 19.86 17.66
C GLY A 104 -7.64 18.48 17.02
N LEU A 105 -7.71 18.38 15.69
CA LEU A 105 -7.87 17.09 15.01
C LEU A 105 -6.52 16.51 14.55
N GLY A 106 -6.19 15.32 15.06
CA GLY A 106 -4.98 14.58 14.72
C GLY A 106 -5.12 13.69 13.48
N PHE A 107 -4.12 12.84 13.24
CA PHE A 107 -4.19 11.80 12.22
C PHE A 107 -5.27 10.77 12.56
N LEU A 108 -5.96 10.28 11.53
CA LEU A 108 -6.89 9.16 11.66
C LEU A 108 -6.13 7.83 11.61
N PRO A 109 -6.60 6.79 12.31
CA PRO A 109 -6.17 5.42 12.04
C PRO A 109 -6.54 5.04 10.61
N ILE A 110 -5.53 4.80 9.78
CA ILE A 110 -5.71 4.41 8.38
C ILE A 110 -5.07 3.03 8.13
N GLY A 111 -5.55 2.36 7.10
CA GLY A 111 -5.10 1.05 6.68
C GLY A 111 -5.87 0.58 5.45
N PHE A 112 -5.39 -0.48 4.81
CA PHE A 112 -6.01 -1.05 3.62
C PHE A 112 -6.00 -2.58 3.68
N ALA A 113 -6.88 -3.19 2.88
CA ALA A 113 -6.93 -4.63 2.68
C ALA A 113 -6.99 -4.93 1.19
N VAL A 114 -6.22 -5.93 0.76
CA VAL A 114 -6.10 -6.36 -0.63
C VAL A 114 -6.77 -7.73 -0.75
N TYR A 115 -7.58 -7.89 -1.79
CA TYR A 115 -8.23 -9.15 -2.12
C TYR A 115 -7.77 -9.58 -3.51
N LYS A 116 -7.57 -10.89 -3.68
CA LYS A 116 -7.36 -11.50 -4.99
C LYS A 116 -8.73 -11.74 -5.63
N THR A 117 -8.91 -11.29 -6.87
CA THR A 117 -10.13 -11.50 -7.67
C THR A 117 -9.73 -11.87 -9.09
N GLU A 118 -10.54 -12.70 -9.73
CA GLU A 118 -10.40 -13.04 -11.16
C GLU A 118 -11.19 -12.05 -12.04
N ASP A 119 -12.25 -11.46 -11.49
CA ASP A 119 -13.12 -10.52 -12.18
C ASP A 119 -12.50 -9.11 -12.21
N ARG A 120 -12.19 -8.65 -13.43
CA ARG A 120 -11.47 -7.39 -13.69
C ARG A 120 -12.36 -6.15 -13.84
N THR A 121 -13.67 -6.30 -13.72
CA THR A 121 -14.61 -5.22 -14.07
C THR A 121 -15.57 -4.85 -12.96
N GLU A 122 -15.69 -5.67 -11.92
CA GLU A 122 -16.69 -5.50 -10.88
C GLU A 122 -16.09 -4.95 -9.59
N ARG A 123 -16.80 -3.99 -8.97
CA ARG A 123 -16.51 -3.59 -7.60
C ARG A 123 -16.85 -4.74 -6.67
N LEU A 124 -16.00 -4.96 -5.67
CA LEU A 124 -16.22 -5.98 -4.66
C LEU A 124 -17.48 -5.65 -3.85
N ASP A 125 -18.43 -6.58 -3.86
CA ASP A 125 -19.64 -6.53 -3.05
C ASP A 125 -19.39 -7.02 -1.60
N ARG A 126 -20.35 -6.74 -0.72
CA ARG A 126 -20.40 -7.17 0.66
C ARG A 126 -20.28 -8.68 0.78
N LEU A 127 -20.96 -9.43 -0.09
CA LEU A 127 -20.88 -10.88 -0.06
C LEU A 127 -19.43 -11.33 -0.31
N PHE A 128 -18.80 -10.77 -1.34
CA PHE A 128 -17.42 -11.07 -1.69
C PHE A 128 -16.47 -10.81 -0.52
N VAL A 129 -16.53 -9.61 0.07
CA VAL A 129 -15.67 -9.22 1.20
C VAL A 129 -15.88 -10.13 2.42
N ARG A 130 -17.10 -10.65 2.61
CA ARG A 130 -17.44 -11.55 3.72
C ARG A 130 -16.95 -12.97 3.51
N THR A 131 -16.99 -13.48 2.29
CA THR A 131 -16.63 -14.86 1.96
C THR A 131 -15.14 -15.03 1.69
N HIS A 132 -14.48 -14.00 1.14
CA HIS A 132 -13.08 -14.07 0.77
C HIS A 132 -12.16 -13.64 1.91
N ARG A 133 -11.06 -14.36 2.05
CA ARG A 133 -9.98 -13.99 2.95
C ARG A 133 -9.18 -12.84 2.34
N ILE A 134 -8.71 -11.94 3.21
CA ILE A 134 -7.73 -10.91 2.84
C ILE A 134 -6.46 -11.58 2.34
N HIS A 135 -5.98 -11.16 1.17
CA HIS A 135 -4.73 -11.65 0.59
C HIS A 135 -3.52 -11.02 1.29
N CYS A 136 -3.54 -9.70 1.44
CA CYS A 136 -2.61 -8.95 2.29
C CYS A 136 -3.29 -7.68 2.82
N ASP A 137 -2.78 -7.13 3.91
CA ASP A 137 -3.25 -5.87 4.47
C ASP A 137 -2.06 -5.04 4.98
N SER A 138 -2.37 -3.83 5.41
CA SER A 138 -1.40 -2.94 6.03
C SER A 138 -1.07 -3.28 7.49
N GLY A 139 -1.53 -4.43 8.00
CA GLY A 139 -1.51 -4.75 9.42
C GLY A 139 -2.44 -3.85 10.25
N PRO A 140 -2.08 -3.53 11.51
CA PRO A 140 -2.92 -2.73 12.40
C PRO A 140 -3.13 -1.32 11.84
N PHE A 141 -4.36 -0.79 11.99
CA PHE A 141 -4.66 0.58 11.60
C PHE A 141 -3.92 1.54 12.53
N ILE A 142 -3.05 2.35 11.94
CA ILE A 142 -2.16 3.23 12.67
C ILE A 142 -2.51 4.69 12.38
N ASN A 143 -2.39 5.53 13.40
CA ASN A 143 -2.63 6.96 13.35
C ASN A 143 -1.39 7.73 12.85
N MET A 144 -0.80 7.26 11.76
CA MET A 144 0.33 7.91 11.09
C MET A 144 -0.10 8.56 9.79
N ARG A 145 0.71 9.49 9.28
CA ARG A 145 0.41 10.19 8.01
C ARG A 145 0.27 9.22 6.83
N GLU A 146 1.07 8.16 6.84
CA GLU A 146 1.16 7.19 5.76
C GLU A 146 1.35 5.79 6.33
N VAL A 147 0.80 4.80 5.63
CA VAL A 147 1.04 3.38 5.87
C VAL A 147 1.52 2.76 4.58
N CYS A 148 2.63 2.04 4.63
CA CYS A 148 3.24 1.40 3.48
C CYS A 148 3.47 -0.07 3.77
N GLN A 149 3.09 -0.95 2.85
CA GLN A 149 3.32 -2.39 2.95
C GLN A 149 3.88 -2.92 1.64
N LEU A 150 4.96 -3.71 1.75
CA LEU A 150 5.50 -4.53 0.66
C LEU A 150 4.74 -5.86 0.62
N SER A 151 4.22 -6.23 -0.55
CA SER A 151 3.60 -7.52 -0.80
C SER A 151 4.41 -8.27 -1.87
N SER A 152 5.08 -9.35 -1.46
CA SER A 152 5.98 -10.16 -2.31
C SER A 152 5.53 -11.63 -2.34
N HIS A 153 4.36 -11.93 -2.90
CA HIS A 153 3.83 -13.30 -2.89
C HIS A 153 3.34 -13.77 -4.26
N SER A 154 3.50 -15.08 -4.46
CA SER A 154 3.21 -15.85 -5.67
C SER A 154 1.78 -15.60 -6.14
N CYS A 155 1.63 -14.92 -7.28
CA CYS A 155 0.35 -14.92 -8.01
C CYS A 155 0.05 -16.31 -8.54
#